data_AF-A0A0Q0XMC0-F1
#
_entry.id   AF-A0A0Q0XMC0-F1
#
_cell.length_a   1.000
_cell.length_b   1.000
_cell.length_c   1.000
_cell.angle_alpha   90.00
_cell.angle_beta   90.00
_cell.angle_gamma   90.00
#
_symmetry.space_group_name_H-M   'P 1'
#
loop_
_entity.id
_entity.type
_entity.pdbx_description
1 polymer ?
#
loop_
_entity_poly.entity_id
_entity_poly.type
_entity_poly.pdbx_seq_one_letter_code
_entity_poly.pdbx_strand_id
1 'polypeptide(L)'
;MSDTTVIGEQSLLDLAIQGYGTVEAVVQLALENDLSVTDELSVGFELKAIEYEDTDTGVSDYFSKKGILPATALSNEADDIVDNIDPCDICKYFK
;
A
#
# COMPACT_ATOMS: atom_id res chain seq x y z
N MET A 1 1.82 0.62 15.88
CA MET A 1 0.51 0.52 15.20
C MET A 1 -0.35 -0.52 15.93
N SER A 2 -1.68 -0.43 15.81
CA SER A 2 -2.61 -1.50 16.22
C SER A 2 -3.18 -2.19 14.98
N ASP A 3 -3.80 -3.35 15.13
CA ASP A 3 -4.48 -4.03 14.01
C ASP A 3 -5.38 -3.05 13.26
N THR A 4 -5.39 -3.15 11.93
CA THR A 4 -6.09 -2.20 11.07
C THR A 4 -6.84 -2.90 9.97
N THR A 5 -8.00 -2.35 9.63
CA THR A 5 -8.78 -2.79 8.49
C THR A 5 -8.31 -2.07 7.23
N VAL A 6 -8.07 -2.83 6.16
CA VAL A 6 -7.72 -2.30 4.85
C VAL A 6 -8.89 -1.52 4.26
N ILE A 7 -8.62 -0.30 3.78
CA ILE A 7 -9.58 0.49 3.02
C ILE A 7 -9.29 0.44 1.52
N GLY A 8 -10.13 1.07 0.70
CA GLY A 8 -10.01 1.06 -0.76
C GLY A 8 -8.65 1.49 -1.27
N GLU A 9 -8.13 0.74 -2.24
CA GLU A 9 -6.95 1.08 -3.03
C GLU A 9 -5.63 1.22 -2.22
N GLN A 10 -5.56 0.59 -1.05
CA GLN A 10 -4.31 0.53 -0.28
C GLN A 10 -3.47 -0.69 -0.64
N SER A 11 -2.17 -0.47 -0.82
CA SER A 11 -1.16 -1.51 -0.93
C SER A 11 -0.59 -1.86 0.45
N LEU A 12 0.10 -3.00 0.55
CA LEU A 12 0.81 -3.34 1.78
C LEU A 12 1.93 -2.34 2.12
N LEU A 13 2.50 -1.70 1.09
CA LEU A 13 3.50 -0.63 1.21
C LEU A 13 2.90 0.63 1.83
N ASP A 14 1.67 0.99 1.45
CA ASP A 14 0.93 2.10 2.04
C ASP A 14 0.73 1.89 3.55
N LEU A 15 0.31 0.68 3.93
CA LEU A 15 0.05 0.31 5.33
C LEU A 15 1.34 0.27 6.15
N ALA A 16 2.45 -0.18 5.57
CA ALA A 16 3.76 -0.15 6.20
C ALA A 16 4.20 1.29 6.55
N ILE A 17 4.13 2.20 5.57
CA ILE A 17 4.50 3.60 5.78
C ILE A 17 3.52 4.31 6.73
N GLN A 18 2.21 4.07 6.58
CA GLN A 18 1.19 4.67 7.43
C GLN A 18 1.35 4.24 8.90
N GLY A 19 1.61 2.96 9.13
CA GLY A 19 1.64 2.36 10.47
C GLY A 19 2.99 2.45 11.18
N TYR A 20 4.08 2.35 10.42
CA TYR A 20 5.45 2.23 10.96
C TYR A 20 6.37 3.35 10.49
N GLY A 21 5.96 4.15 9.49
CA GLY A 21 6.75 5.27 8.96
C GLY A 21 7.87 4.86 7.99
N THR A 22 7.96 3.58 7.66
CA THR A 22 9.04 2.97 6.87
C THR A 22 8.45 1.94 5.92
N VAL A 23 9.03 1.82 4.73
CA VAL A 23 8.63 0.81 3.76
C VAL A 23 9.19 -0.57 4.11
N GLU A 24 10.31 -0.62 4.82
CA GLU A 24 11.02 -1.82 5.21
C GLU A 24 10.18 -2.77 6.09
N ALA A 25 9.26 -2.21 6.89
CA ALA A 25 8.29 -2.98 7.67
C ALA A 25 7.39 -3.89 6.80
N VAL A 26 7.23 -3.59 5.50
CA VAL A 26 6.36 -4.35 4.59
C VAL A 26 6.74 -5.83 4.52
N VAL A 27 8.03 -6.17 4.63
CA VAL A 27 8.50 -7.55 4.49
C VAL A 27 8.03 -8.40 5.65
N GLN A 28 8.17 -7.91 6.88
CA GLN A 28 7.69 -8.61 8.06
C GLN A 28 6.16 -8.58 8.15
N LEU A 29 5.54 -7.47 7.73
CA LEU A 29 4.08 -7.34 7.69
C LEU A 29 3.46 -8.38 6.75
N ALA A 30 4.08 -8.61 5.58
CA ALA A 30 3.68 -9.64 4.63
C ALA A 30 3.84 -11.05 5.24
N LEU A 31 5.01 -11.33 5.82
CA LEU A 31 5.32 -12.63 6.41
C LEU A 31 4.35 -13.02 7.52
N GLU A 32 4.07 -12.12 8.47
CA GLU A 32 3.21 -12.38 9.64
C GLU A 32 1.71 -12.42 9.31
N ASN A 33 1.32 -11.93 8.12
CA ASN A 33 -0.06 -11.97 7.63
C ASN A 33 -0.29 -13.00 6.52
N ASP A 34 0.69 -13.87 6.23
CA ASP A 34 0.62 -14.88 5.16
C ASP A 34 0.32 -14.27 3.77
N LEU A 35 0.90 -13.10 3.49
CA LEU A 35 0.76 -12.35 2.24
C LEU A 35 2.09 -12.26 1.47
N SER A 36 2.02 -12.03 0.16
CA SER A 36 3.12 -11.47 -0.62
C SER A 36 3.19 -9.95 -0.44
N VAL A 37 4.38 -9.38 -0.60
CA VAL A 37 4.59 -7.91 -0.60
C VAL A 37 3.79 -7.23 -1.71
N THR A 38 3.52 -7.94 -2.80
CA THR A 38 2.81 -7.44 -3.99
C THR A 38 1.36 -7.92 -4.07
N ASP A 39 0.83 -8.57 -3.03
CA ASP A 39 -0.56 -9.00 -3.05
C ASP A 39 -1.50 -7.80 -3.04
N GLU A 40 -2.59 -7.92 -3.81
CA GLU A 40 -3.70 -6.98 -3.75
C GLU A 40 -4.51 -7.23 -2.47
N LEU A 41 -4.81 -6.13 -1.77
CA LEU A 41 -5.55 -6.20 -0.52
C LEU A 41 -7.03 -5.90 -0.77
N SER A 42 -7.89 -6.82 -0.33
CA SER A 42 -9.33 -6.61 -0.39
C SER A 42 -9.80 -5.62 0.68
N VAL A 43 -10.74 -4.74 0.33
CA VAL A 43 -11.38 -3.84 1.29
C VAL A 43 -12.04 -4.66 2.41
N GLY A 44 -11.81 -4.25 3.66
CA GLY A 44 -12.33 -4.96 4.83
C GLY A 44 -11.43 -6.10 5.32
N PHE A 45 -10.29 -6.37 4.67
CA PHE A 45 -9.29 -7.30 5.19
C PHE A 45 -8.71 -6.78 6.52
N GLU A 46 -8.65 -7.62 7.54
CA GLU A 46 -8.05 -7.27 8.82
C GLU A 46 -6.57 -7.61 8.80
N LEU A 47 -5.74 -6.56 8.80
CA LEU A 47 -4.29 -6.68 8.81
C LEU A 47 -3.80 -6.66 10.26
N LYS A 48 -3.10 -7.72 10.66
CA LYS A 48 -2.48 -7.83 11.98
C LYS A 48 -1.27 -6.93 12.07
N ALA A 49 -1.18 -6.18 13.16
CA ALA A 49 0.01 -5.43 13.49
C ALA A 49 1.16 -6.38 13.86
N ILE A 50 2.38 -5.89 13.64
CA ILE A 50 3.62 -6.59 13.98
C ILE A 50 4.38 -5.76 15.01
N GLU A 51 5.21 -6.44 15.80
CA GLU A 51 6.26 -5.76 16.55
C GLU A 51 7.43 -5.48 15.59
N TYR A 52 7.73 -4.21 15.40
CA TYR A 52 8.80 -3.73 14.50
C TYR A 52 9.63 -2.68 15.23
N GLU A 53 10.94 -2.85 15.28
CA GLU A 53 11.84 -1.99 16.08
C GLU A 53 12.25 -0.71 15.32
N ASP A 54 12.50 -0.82 14.01
CA ASP A 54 13.06 0.25 13.18
C ASP A 54 11.99 1.23 12.64
N THR A 55 11.07 1.66 13.50
CA THR A 55 9.97 2.58 13.11
C THR A 55 10.43 4.04 12.97
N ASP A 56 9.89 4.76 11.99
CA ASP A 56 9.96 6.22 11.91
C ASP A 56 8.68 6.84 12.48
N THR A 57 8.76 7.25 13.74
CA THR A 57 7.63 7.87 14.45
C THR A 57 7.26 9.24 13.88
N GLY A 58 8.18 9.97 13.23
CA GLY A 58 7.88 11.26 12.62
C GLY A 58 6.99 11.11 11.39
N VAL A 59 7.26 10.10 10.56
CA VAL A 59 6.47 9.80 9.36
C VAL A 59 5.10 9.20 9.71
N SER A 60 5.06 8.19 10.58
CA SER A 60 3.78 7.59 11.02
C SER A 60 2.89 8.59 11.78
N ASP A 61 3.48 9.46 12.62
CA ASP A 61 2.77 10.57 13.25
C ASP A 61 2.23 11.57 12.23
N TYR A 62 2.97 11.83 11.15
CA TYR A 62 2.53 12.75 10.11
C TYR A 62 1.23 12.25 9.46
N PHE A 63 1.18 10.98 9.03
CA PHE A 63 -0.02 10.39 8.43
C PHE A 63 -1.20 10.39 9.41
N SER A 64 -0.97 9.91 10.63
CA SER A 64 -2.04 9.81 11.64
C SER A 64 -2.60 11.17 12.06
N LYS A 65 -1.74 12.17 12.34
CA LYS A 65 -2.18 13.53 12.75
C LYS A 65 -2.84 14.31 11.63
N LYS A 66 -2.52 13.99 10.36
CA LYS A 66 -3.14 14.64 9.19
C LYS A 66 -4.36 13.90 8.68
N GLY A 67 -4.63 12.68 9.16
CA GLY A 67 -5.70 11.84 8.64
C GLY A 67 -5.49 11.47 7.17
N ILE A 68 -4.22 11.33 6.75
CA ILE A 68 -3.87 10.91 5.39
C ILE A 68 -3.77 9.39 5.39
N LEU A 69 -4.50 8.76 4.47
CA LEU A 69 -4.49 7.33 4.24
C LEU A 69 -3.98 7.11 2.80
N PRO A 70 -2.70 6.73 2.61
CA PRO A 70 -2.17 6.48 1.29
C PRO A 70 -2.94 5.33 0.62
N ALA A 71 -3.22 5.49 -0.66
CA ALA A 71 -3.97 4.55 -1.48
C ALA A 71 -3.30 4.49 -2.86
N THR A 72 -2.14 3.83 -2.91
CA THR A 72 -1.29 3.76 -4.11
C THR A 72 -1.32 2.38 -4.76
N ALA A 73 -2.20 1.47 -4.31
CA ALA A 73 -2.48 0.27 -5.08
C ALA A 73 -3.03 0.65 -6.46
N LEU A 74 -2.82 -0.24 -7.43
CA LEU A 74 -3.39 -0.06 -8.76
C LEU A 74 -4.91 -0.13 -8.67
N SER A 75 -5.58 0.79 -9.36
CA SER A 75 -7.02 0.72 -9.61
C SER A 75 -7.27 0.03 -10.95
N ASN A 76 -8.50 -0.43 -11.18
CA ASN A 76 -8.89 -1.05 -12.46
C ASN A 76 -8.56 -0.15 -13.68
N GLU A 77 -8.54 1.18 -13.50
CA GLU A 77 -8.21 2.15 -14.55
C GLU A 77 -6.71 2.18 -14.86
N ALA A 78 -5.86 1.84 -13.89
CA ALA A 78 -4.42 1.71 -14.06
C ALA A 78 -4.06 0.36 -14.70
N ASP A 79 -4.80 -0.72 -14.39
CA ASP A 79 -4.61 -2.02 -15.01
C ASP A 79 -4.81 -1.95 -16.53
N ASP A 80 -5.83 -1.21 -16.99
CA ASP A 80 -6.07 -0.95 -18.42
C ASP A 80 -4.88 -0.28 -19.13
N ILE A 81 -3.97 0.39 -18.40
CA ILE A 81 -2.75 1.00 -18.94
C ILE A 81 -1.58 0.02 -18.89
N VAL A 82 -1.44 -0.73 -17.79
CA VAL A 82 -0.34 -1.68 -17.58
C VAL A 82 -0.50 -2.90 -18.51
N ASP A 83 -1.74 -3.37 -18.67
CA ASP A 83 -2.10 -4.50 -19.53
C ASP A 83 -2.32 -4.09 -20.99
N ASN A 84 -2.15 -2.80 -21.31
CA ASN A 84 -2.27 -2.35 -22.69
C ASN A 84 -1.06 -2.80 -23.52
N ILE A 85 -1.20 -3.94 -24.18
CA ILE A 85 -0.20 -4.49 -25.09
C ILE A 85 -0.32 -3.87 -26.50
N ASP A 86 -1.26 -2.94 -26.76
CA ASP A 86 -1.36 -2.22 -28.02
C ASP A 86 -0.54 -0.91 -27.97
N PRO A 87 0.63 -0.84 -28.64
CA PRO A 87 1.46 0.36 -28.65
C PRO A 87 0.74 1.59 -29.21
N CYS A 88 -0.35 1.42 -29.96
CA CYS A 88 -1.09 2.50 -30.58
C CYS A 88 -2.00 3.26 -29.60
N ASP A 89 -2.41 2.64 -28.49
CA ASP A 89 -3.28 3.27 -27.49
C ASP A 89 -2.56 4.30 -26.62
N ILE A 90 -1.25 4.14 -26.42
CA ILE A 90 -0.40 5.10 -25.71
C ILE A 90 0.06 6.26 -26.61
N CYS A 91 -0.04 6.14 -27.94
CA CYS A 91 0.39 7.19 -28.88
C CYS A 91 -0.35 8.53 -28.66
N LYS A 92 -1.58 8.50 -28.13
CA LYS A 92 -2.36 9.72 -27.85
C LYS A 92 -1.74 10.64 -26.79
N TYR A 93 -0.79 10.14 -26.00
CA TYR A 93 -0.11 10.86 -24.93
C TYR A 93 1.26 11.42 -25.32
N PHE A 94 1.85 10.98 -26.44
CA PHE A 94 3.12 11.49 -26.95
C PHE A 94 2.88 12.44 -28.12
N LYS A 95 2.62 13.72 -27.81
CA LYS A 95 2.57 14.81 -28.80
C LYS A 95 3.88 15.59 -28.82
#